data_AF-A0A0V9I562-F1
#
_entry.id   AF-A0A0V9I562-F1
#
_cell.length_a   1.000
_cell.length_b   1.000
_cell.length_c   1.000
_cell.angle_alpha   90.00
_cell.angle_beta   90.00
_cell.angle_gamma   90.00
#
_symmetry.space_group_name_H-M   'P 1'
#
loop_
_entity.id
_entity.type
_entity.pdbx_description
1 polymer ?
#
loop_
_entity_poly.entity_id
_entity_poly.type
_entity_poly.pdbx_seq_one_letter_code
_entity_poly.pdbx_strand_id
1 'polypeptide(L)' 'MGIVKISDLLHDDIRDASKAMSRSVNAQAEYWIRLGMMSELYPELNHQQIKLLMLKSGSDRLLEVINAINNH' A
#
# COMPACT_ATOMS: atom_id res chain seq x y z
N MET A 1 0.68 18.18 -12.00
CA MET A 1 1.30 17.18 -11.10
C MET A 1 2.76 17.00 -11.49
N GLY A 2 3.67 16.89 -10.52
CA GLY A 2 5.07 16.59 -10.78
C GLY A 2 5.25 15.14 -11.25
N ILE A 3 6.08 14.92 -12.27
CA ILE A 3 6.38 13.58 -12.79
C ILE A 3 7.60 13.05 -12.03
N VAL A 4 7.44 11.96 -11.30
CA VAL A 4 8.56 11.23 -10.70
C VAL A 4 9.13 10.28 -11.75
N LYS A 5 10.41 10.43 -12.08
CA LYS A 5 11.12 9.52 -12.98
C LYS A 5 11.58 8.29 -12.20
N ILE A 6 11.34 7.12 -12.75
CA ILE A 6 11.82 5.82 -12.27
C ILE A 6 12.52 5.09 -13.42
N SER A 7 13.30 4.04 -13.11
CA SER A 7 13.92 3.22 -14.15
C SER A 7 12.88 2.44 -14.95
N ASP A 8 13.18 2.15 -16.21
CA ASP A 8 12.30 1.34 -17.08
C ASP A 8 12.05 -0.05 -16.47
N LEU A 9 13.08 -0.65 -15.89
CA LEU A 9 12.97 -1.93 -15.17
C LEU A 9 11.94 -1.87 -14.03
N LEU A 10 12.01 -0.84 -13.18
CA LEU A 10 11.06 -0.68 -12.08
C LEU A 10 9.65 -0.40 -12.60
N HIS A 11 9.52 0.34 -13.71
CA HIS A 11 8.22 0.56 -14.34
C HIS A 11 7.59 -0.75 -14.82
N ASP A 12 8.38 -1.65 -15.40
CA ASP A 12 7.90 -2.97 -15.83
C ASP A 12 7.53 -3.87 -14.64
N ASP A 13 8.32 -3.86 -13.57
CA ASP A 13 8.00 -4.57 -12.32
C ASP A 13 6.66 -4.09 -11.72
N ILE A 14 6.44 -2.77 -11.68
CA ILE A 14 5.17 -2.19 -11.20
C ILE A 14 4.01 -2.62 -12.10
N ARG A 15 4.22 -2.65 -13.42
CA ARG A 15 3.20 -3.06 -14.39
C ARG A 15 2.78 -4.52 -14.19
N ASP A 16 3.72 -5.42 -13.95
CA ASP A 16 3.41 -6.83 -13.73
C ASP A 16 2.77 -7.07 -12.36
N ALA A 17 3.28 -6.41 -11.31
CA ALA A 17 2.65 -6.42 -10.00
C ALA A 17 1.21 -5.87 -10.03
N SER A 18 0.95 -4.80 -10.79
CA SER A 18 -0.38 -4.19 -10.85
C SER A 18 -1.42 -5.14 -11.47
N LYS A 19 -1.03 -5.95 -12.47
CA LYS A 19 -1.88 -7.00 -13.04
C LYS A 19 -2.22 -8.07 -12.01
N ALA A 20 -1.22 -8.57 -11.29
CA ALA A 20 -1.41 -9.60 -10.27
C ALA A 20 -2.28 -9.12 -9.10
N MET A 21 -2.16 -7.85 -8.75
CA MET A 21 -2.85 -7.24 -7.61
C MET A 21 -4.16 -6.51 -7.99
N SER A 22 -4.62 -6.67 -9.23
CA SER A 22 -5.87 -6.12 -9.77
C SER A 22 -6.03 -4.61 -9.53
N ARG A 23 -5.00 -3.82 -9.85
CA ARG A 23 -5.01 -2.35 -9.71
C ARG A 23 -4.31 -1.66 -10.88
N SER A 24 -4.48 -0.33 -11.00
CA SER A 24 -3.74 0.44 -12.01
C SER A 24 -2.24 0.51 -11.68
N VAL A 25 -1.41 0.76 -12.69
CA VAL A 25 0.05 0.95 -12.52
C VAL A 25 0.34 2.06 -11.50
N ASN A 26 -0.36 3.19 -11.60
CA ASN A 26 -0.22 4.31 -10.66
C ASN A 26 -0.64 3.92 -9.24
N ALA A 27 -1.75 3.18 -9.08
CA ALA A 27 -2.19 2.72 -7.76
C ALA A 27 -1.20 1.72 -7.14
N GLN A 28 -0.56 0.88 -7.96
CA GLN A 28 0.51 -0.01 -7.51
C GLN A 28 1.76 0.76 -7.07
N ALA A 29 2.18 1.76 -7.85
CA ALA A 29 3.29 2.63 -7.51
C ALA A 29 3.01 3.41 -6.20
N GLU A 30 1.82 4.01 -6.07
CA GLU A 30 1.41 4.71 -4.86
C GLU A 30 1.43 3.78 -3.65
N TYR A 31 0.91 2.56 -3.78
CA TYR A 31 0.91 1.57 -2.70
C TYR A 31 2.33 1.26 -2.22
N TRP A 32 3.28 1.01 -3.12
CA TRP A 32 4.67 0.73 -2.75
C TRP A 32 5.36 1.95 -2.12
N ILE A 33 5.13 3.15 -2.64
CA ILE A 33 5.68 4.39 -2.07
C ILE A 33 5.17 4.58 -0.64
N ARG A 34 3.85 4.47 -0.43
CA ARG A 34 3.25 4.61 0.91
C ARG A 34 3.71 3.51 1.86
N LEU A 35 3.84 2.28 1.38
CA LEU A 35 4.33 1.16 2.18
C LEU A 35 5.78 1.37 2.62
N GLY A 36 6.65 1.84 1.72
CA GLY A 36 8.05 2.17 2.02
C GLY A 36 8.15 3.28 3.05
N MET A 37 7.43 4.39 2.86
CA MET A 37 7.38 5.50 3.81
C MET A 37 6.90 5.04 5.21
N MET A 38 5.85 4.22 5.28
CA MET A 38 5.36 3.70 6.55
C MET A 38 6.36 2.76 7.22
N SER A 39 7.11 1.98 6.43
CA SER A 39 8.14 1.08 6.97
C SER A 39 9.34 1.86 7.53
N GLU A 40 9.67 3.01 6.95
CA GLU A 40 10.70 3.92 7.50
C GLU A 40 10.24 4.65 8.77
N LEU A 41 8.96 5.07 8.82
CA LEU A 41 8.41 5.79 9.97
C LEU A 41 8.14 4.90 11.18
N TYR A 42 7.82 3.63 10.95
CA TYR A 42 7.45 2.66 11.99
C TYR A 42 8.28 1.38 11.87
N PRO A 43 9.61 1.45 12.10
CA PRO A 43 10.53 0.33 11.90
C PRO A 43 10.25 -0.88 12.83
N GLU A 44 9.55 -0.67 13.93
CA GLU A 44 9.12 -1.71 14.87
C GLU A 44 7.90 -2.51 14.40
N LEU A 45 7.16 -2.00 13.39
CA LEU A 45 5.97 -2.64 12.87
C LEU A 45 6.31 -3.59 11.72
N ASN A 46 5.69 -4.77 11.73
CA ASN A 46 5.79 -5.69 10.61
C ASN A 46 4.85 -5.28 9.46
N HIS A 47 5.06 -5.90 8.29
CA HIS A 47 4.26 -5.62 7.09
C HIS A 47 2.74 -5.79 7.28
N GLN A 48 2.27 -6.74 8.09
CA GLN A 48 0.83 -6.91 8.35
C GLN A 48 0.28 -5.73 9.17
N GLN A 49 1.01 -5.29 10.19
CA GLN A 49 0.63 -4.15 11.02
C GLN A 49 0.60 -2.85 10.22
N ILE A 50 1.60 -2.61 9.36
CA ILE A 50 1.63 -1.44 8.47
C ILE A 50 0.44 -1.45 7.51
N LYS A 51 0.12 -2.59 6.89
CA LYS A 51 -1.06 -2.70 6.02
C LYS A 51 -2.35 -2.38 6.75
N LEU A 52 -2.52 -2.87 7.98
CA LEU A 52 -3.67 -2.53 8.80
C LEU A 52 -3.73 -1.02 9.05
N LEU A 53 -2.63 -0.39 9.44
CA LEU A 53 -2.56 1.06 9.65
C LEU A 53 -2.95 1.85 8.39
N MET A 54 -2.45 1.42 7.22
CA MET A 54 -2.82 2.03 5.92
C MET A 54 -4.32 1.89 5.63
N LEU A 55 -4.93 0.73 5.89
CA LEU A 55 -6.36 0.53 5.73
C LEU A 55 -7.17 1.43 6.68
N LYS A 56 -6.71 1.59 7.92
CA LYS A 56 -7.37 2.47 8.91
C LYS A 56 -7.39 3.93 8.47
N SER A 57 -6.36 4.38 7.77
CA SER A 57 -6.27 5.76 7.27
C SER A 57 -7.12 6.06 6.03
N GLY A 58 -7.66 5.03 5.36
CA GLY A 58 -8.24 5.17 4.02
C GLY A 58 -9.75 5.03 3.91
N SER A 59 -10.44 4.45 4.91
CA SER A 59 -11.89 4.27 4.87
C SER A 59 -12.47 3.85 6.23
N ASP A 60 -13.42 4.64 6.74
CA ASP A 60 -14.16 4.34 7.98
C ASP A 60 -14.92 3.01 7.89
N ARG A 61 -15.47 2.68 6.71
CA ARG A 61 -16.18 1.41 6.48
C ARG A 61 -15.26 0.19 6.55
N LEU A 62 -14.00 0.30 6.10
CA LEU A 62 -13.02 -0.79 6.26
C LEU A 62 -12.56 -0.90 7.72
N LEU A 63 -12.51 0.22 8.45
CA LEU A 63 -12.24 0.24 9.88
C LEU A 63 -13.26 -0.60 10.66
N GLU A 64 -14.54 -0.43 10.33
CA GLU A 64 -15.64 -1.19 10.94
C GLU A 64 -15.49 -2.70 10.73
N VAL A 65 -15.18 -3.13 9.49
CA VAL A 65 -14.99 -4.55 9.17
C VAL A 65 -13.78 -5.13 9.92
N ILE A 66 -12.67 -4.40 9.98
CA ILE A 66 -11.45 -4.84 10.70
C ILE A 66 -11.74 -4.99 12.20
N ASN A 67 -12.45 -4.03 12.79
CA ASN A 67 -12.81 -4.09 14.21
C ASN A 67 -13.78 -5.24 14.50
N ALA A 68 -14.72 -5.53 13.60
CA ALA A 68 -15.63 -6.67 13.74
C ALA A 68 -14.87 -8.02 13.72
N ILE A 69 -13.83 -8.16 12.89
CA ILE A 69 -13.02 -9.39 12.83
C ILE A 69 -12.15 -9.57 14.09
N ASN A 70 -11.61 -8.49 14.66
CA ASN A 70 -10.73 -8.56 15.83
C ASN A 70 -11.47 -8.69 17.18
N ASN A 71 -12.79 -8.51 17.19
CA ASN A 71 -13.64 -8.63 18.38
C ASN A 71 -14.24 -10.05 18.56
N HIS A 72 -13.80 -11.01 17.76
CA HIS A 72 -14.11 -12.45 17.86
C HIS A 72 -12.83 -13.25 18.06
#